data_AF-A0A5E8V4Z0-F1
#
_entry.id   AF-A0A5E8V4Z0-F1
#
_cell.length_a   1.000
_cell.length_b   1.000
_cell.length_c   1.000
_cell.angle_alpha   90.00
_cell.angle_beta   90.00
_cell.angle_gamma   90.00
#
_symmetry.space_group_name_H-M   'P 1'
#
loop_
_entity.id
_entity.type
_entity.pdbx_description
1 polymer ?
#
loop_
_entity_poly.entity_id
_entity_poly.type
_entity_poly.pdbx_seq_one_letter_code
_entity_poly.pdbx_strand_id
1 'polypeptide(L)'
;MSADFIHNHEQFADLIRIVAEEKGIDPALVEKDYWIMHCLYGLQQQKFTFQLKGGTSLSKGNDIVRRFSEDIDILIEPPAGQNVKTHKNHDKPAHIQSRKDFFDWLAKTIKIDGVTKVERDTTFDDVPNYRGAGIRLNYASVSEAMEGLREGVLLEVGFDTIAPNAPKDISSWLYDRASASNVDIIDNRAKAVPCYDPGYTFVEKLQTISTKFRKQQTDNSDPVGFMRHYYDVYELLQNKEVQNFIGTKEYAEHKQKRFRQGDNPIIAQNEAFLLNDKKVRALYTDAYDRSRALYYAAPPGFEQILDEISEWVEKL
;
A
#
# COMPACT_ATOMS: atom_id res chain seq x y z
N MET A 1 -8.05 -15.37 -32.61
CA MET A 1 -7.55 -14.00 -32.36
C MET A 1 -6.19 -14.14 -31.71
N SER A 2 -5.25 -13.22 -31.94
CA SER A 2 -4.04 -13.17 -31.12
C SER A 2 -4.44 -12.86 -29.67
N ALA A 3 -3.71 -13.40 -28.70
CA ALA A 3 -3.86 -13.01 -27.30
C ALA A 3 -3.82 -11.48 -27.14
N ASP A 4 -4.71 -10.97 -26.28
CA ASP A 4 -4.80 -9.55 -25.94
C ASP A 4 -4.90 -9.40 -24.40
N PHE A 5 -4.83 -8.19 -23.88
CA PHE A 5 -5.09 -7.90 -22.48
C PHE A 5 -6.57 -8.10 -22.14
N ILE A 6 -6.85 -8.52 -20.90
CA ILE A 6 -8.22 -8.80 -20.44
C ILE A 6 -9.13 -7.57 -20.60
N HIS A 7 -8.60 -6.37 -20.38
CA HIS A 7 -9.38 -5.12 -20.51
C HIS A 7 -9.78 -4.77 -21.95
N ASN A 8 -9.17 -5.40 -22.97
CA ASN A 8 -9.56 -5.24 -24.38
C ASN A 8 -10.62 -6.26 -24.80
N HIS A 9 -10.92 -7.25 -23.95
CA HIS A 9 -11.89 -8.29 -24.25
C HIS A 9 -13.33 -7.79 -24.06
N GLU A 10 -14.23 -8.16 -24.97
CA GLU A 10 -15.64 -7.72 -24.94
C GLU A 10 -16.38 -8.15 -23.66
N GLN A 11 -15.94 -9.24 -23.02
CA GLN A 11 -16.48 -9.78 -21.77
C GLN A 11 -15.75 -9.26 -20.51
N PHE A 12 -14.95 -8.20 -20.59
CA PHE A 12 -14.22 -7.67 -19.44
C PHE A 12 -15.15 -7.34 -18.25
N ALA A 13 -16.25 -6.63 -18.52
CA ALA A 13 -17.25 -6.29 -17.50
C ALA A 13 -17.96 -7.54 -16.92
N ASP A 14 -18.15 -8.58 -17.73
CA ASP A 14 -18.76 -9.84 -17.27
C ASP A 14 -17.82 -10.58 -16.32
N LEU A 15 -16.53 -10.66 -16.68
CA LEU A 15 -15.52 -11.29 -15.83
C LEU A 15 -15.38 -10.56 -14.49
N ILE A 16 -15.43 -9.22 -14.48
CA ILE A 16 -15.44 -8.43 -13.25
C ILE A 16 -16.61 -8.84 -12.35
N ARG A 17 -17.83 -8.90 -12.91
CA ARG A 17 -19.04 -9.28 -12.15
C ARG A 17 -18.96 -10.70 -11.59
N ILE A 18 -18.46 -11.65 -12.38
CA ILE A 18 -18.26 -13.04 -11.94
C ILE A 18 -17.27 -13.10 -10.79
N VAL A 19 -16.11 -12.45 -10.90
CA VAL A 19 -15.07 -12.47 -9.86
C VAL A 19 -15.53 -11.73 -8.60
N ALA A 20 -16.29 -10.65 -8.75
CA ALA A 20 -16.89 -9.91 -7.64
C ALA A 20 -17.87 -10.78 -6.85
N GLU A 21 -18.76 -11.51 -7.54
CA GLU A 21 -19.69 -12.46 -6.94
C GLU A 21 -18.97 -13.60 -6.23
N GLU A 22 -17.99 -14.24 -6.89
CA GLU A 22 -17.18 -15.33 -6.32
C GLU A 22 -16.45 -14.90 -5.03
N LYS A 23 -16.07 -13.63 -4.92
CA LYS A 23 -15.35 -13.07 -3.76
C LYS A 23 -16.25 -12.41 -2.72
N GLY A 24 -17.50 -12.10 -3.06
CA GLY A 24 -18.42 -11.34 -2.21
C GLY A 24 -17.96 -9.90 -1.96
N ILE A 25 -17.41 -9.24 -2.99
CA ILE A 25 -16.87 -7.86 -2.89
C ILE A 25 -17.39 -7.00 -4.03
N ASP A 26 -17.23 -5.68 -3.93
CA ASP A 26 -17.72 -4.75 -4.94
C ASP A 26 -16.97 -4.90 -6.30
N PRO A 27 -17.68 -4.91 -7.46
CA PRO A 27 -17.08 -4.92 -8.79
C PRO A 27 -15.99 -3.86 -9.02
N ALA A 28 -16.17 -2.64 -8.49
CA ALA A 28 -15.20 -1.55 -8.66
C ALA A 28 -13.84 -1.89 -8.02
N LEU A 29 -13.85 -2.68 -6.94
CA LEU A 29 -12.63 -3.12 -6.26
C LEU A 29 -11.91 -4.21 -7.06
N VAL A 30 -12.66 -5.12 -7.68
CA VAL A 30 -12.11 -6.15 -8.58
C VAL A 30 -11.49 -5.51 -9.82
N GLU A 31 -12.16 -4.53 -10.41
CA GLU A 31 -11.62 -3.79 -11.54
C GLU A 31 -10.35 -3.02 -11.14
N LYS A 32 -10.37 -2.31 -10.02
CA LYS A 32 -9.22 -1.54 -9.57
C LYS A 32 -8.03 -2.43 -9.19
N ASP A 33 -8.28 -3.62 -8.64
CA ASP A 33 -7.27 -4.64 -8.43
C ASP A 33 -6.53 -4.97 -9.74
N TYR A 34 -7.26 -5.19 -10.82
CA TYR A 34 -6.67 -5.45 -12.13
C TYR A 34 -5.80 -4.29 -12.63
N TRP A 35 -6.31 -3.05 -12.54
CA TRP A 35 -5.56 -1.89 -13.01
C TRP A 35 -4.30 -1.60 -12.19
N ILE A 36 -4.32 -1.81 -10.88
CA ILE A 36 -3.12 -1.74 -10.02
C ILE A 36 -2.03 -2.67 -10.57
N MET A 37 -2.37 -3.91 -10.87
CA MET A 37 -1.41 -4.90 -11.36
C MET A 37 -0.95 -4.61 -12.78
N HIS A 38 -1.88 -4.21 -13.64
CA HIS A 38 -1.56 -3.82 -15.01
C HIS A 38 -0.61 -2.61 -15.06
N CYS A 39 -0.76 -1.65 -14.14
CA CYS A 39 0.15 -0.53 -14.00
C CYS A 39 1.57 -0.99 -13.62
N LEU A 40 1.70 -1.91 -12.66
CA LEU A 40 3.01 -2.47 -12.27
C LEU A 40 3.69 -3.22 -13.43
N TYR A 41 2.92 -4.01 -14.17
CA TYR A 41 3.41 -4.66 -15.39
C TYR A 41 3.86 -3.63 -16.44
N GLY A 42 3.05 -2.61 -16.69
CA GLY A 42 3.37 -1.55 -17.65
C GLY A 42 4.63 -0.75 -17.28
N LEU A 43 4.91 -0.56 -16.00
CA LEU A 43 6.18 0.01 -15.53
C LEU A 43 7.37 -0.91 -15.90
N GLN A 44 7.25 -2.23 -15.72
CA GLN A 44 8.30 -3.18 -16.11
C GLN A 44 8.54 -3.20 -17.63
N GLN A 45 7.47 -3.16 -18.45
CA GLN A 45 7.60 -3.14 -19.91
C GLN A 45 8.32 -1.88 -20.41
N GLN A 46 8.19 -0.77 -19.68
CA GLN A 46 8.92 0.47 -19.92
C GLN A 46 10.30 0.52 -19.27
N LYS A 47 10.77 -0.59 -18.68
CA LYS A 47 12.09 -0.74 -18.05
C LYS A 47 12.34 0.17 -16.84
N PHE A 48 11.27 0.55 -16.13
CA PHE A 48 11.43 1.17 -14.82
C PHE A 48 11.94 0.13 -13.82
N THR A 49 12.97 0.48 -13.06
CA THR A 49 13.39 -0.28 -11.88
C THR A 49 12.62 0.24 -10.68
N PHE A 50 11.86 -0.62 -10.01
CA PHE A 50 11.05 -0.22 -8.87
C PHE A 50 10.92 -1.31 -7.81
N GLN A 51 10.53 -0.89 -6.61
CA GLN A 51 10.38 -1.73 -5.42
C GLN A 51 9.08 -1.33 -4.70
N LEU A 52 8.37 -2.30 -4.12
CA LEU A 52 7.09 -2.08 -3.45
C LEU A 52 7.22 -2.16 -1.93
N LYS A 53 6.46 -1.31 -1.24
CA LYS A 53 6.26 -1.40 0.22
C LYS A 53 4.77 -1.24 0.56
N GLY A 54 4.48 -1.10 1.85
CA GLY A 54 3.15 -0.72 2.30
C GLY A 54 2.08 -1.78 2.05
N GLY A 55 0.83 -1.33 1.90
CA GLY A 55 -0.34 -2.22 1.84
C GLY A 55 -0.30 -3.18 0.65
N THR A 56 0.07 -2.68 -0.53
CA THR A 56 0.11 -3.48 -1.77
C THR A 56 1.22 -4.53 -1.71
N SER A 57 2.38 -4.22 -1.13
CA SER A 57 3.43 -5.23 -0.88
C SER A 57 2.95 -6.34 0.08
N LEU A 58 2.18 -5.99 1.11
CA LEU A 58 1.64 -6.96 2.06
C LEU A 58 0.53 -7.83 1.45
N SER A 59 -0.39 -7.24 0.70
CA SER A 59 -1.56 -7.96 0.16
C SER A 59 -1.20 -8.78 -1.09
N LYS A 60 -0.35 -8.25 -1.96
CA LYS A 60 -0.04 -8.86 -3.25
C LYS A 60 1.30 -9.57 -3.31
N GLY A 61 2.31 -9.02 -2.65
CA GLY A 61 3.65 -9.62 -2.64
C GLY A 61 3.79 -10.73 -1.62
N ASN A 62 3.22 -10.53 -0.42
CA ASN A 62 3.42 -11.44 0.70
C ASN A 62 2.16 -12.23 1.11
N ASP A 63 0.99 -11.91 0.52
CA ASP A 63 -0.30 -12.56 0.83
C ASP A 63 -0.65 -12.56 2.33
N ILE A 64 -0.26 -11.51 3.06
CA ILE A 64 -0.46 -11.41 4.52
C ILE A 64 -1.80 -10.74 4.85
N VAL A 65 -2.12 -9.61 4.22
CA VAL A 65 -3.30 -8.82 4.61
C VAL A 65 -4.46 -9.07 3.65
N ARG A 66 -5.69 -9.19 4.20
CA ARG A 66 -6.93 -9.45 3.46
C ARG A 66 -7.83 -8.20 3.38
N ARG A 67 -7.23 -7.08 2.98
CA ARG A 67 -7.96 -5.83 2.70
C ARG A 67 -7.47 -5.17 1.43
N PHE A 68 -8.27 -4.29 0.86
CA PHE A 68 -7.84 -3.51 -0.28
C PHE A 68 -6.73 -2.54 0.08
N SER A 69 -5.73 -2.47 -0.78
CA SER A 69 -4.75 -1.39 -0.78
C SER A 69 -4.94 -0.64 -2.08
N GLU A 70 -5.59 0.52 -1.97
CA GLU A 70 -5.95 1.34 -3.12
C GLU A 70 -4.71 1.99 -3.77
N ASP A 71 -3.76 2.40 -2.94
CA ASP A 71 -2.54 3.10 -3.34
C ASP A 71 -1.37 2.12 -3.51
N ILE A 72 -0.44 2.48 -4.39
CA ILE A 72 0.82 1.75 -4.59
C ILE A 72 1.96 2.56 -3.98
N ASP A 73 2.36 2.20 -2.75
CA ASP A 73 3.59 2.71 -2.15
C ASP A 73 4.81 2.12 -2.88
N ILE A 74 5.51 2.96 -3.63
CA ILE A 74 6.54 2.52 -4.59
C ILE A 74 7.80 3.39 -4.52
N LEU A 75 8.97 2.76 -4.59
CA LEU A 75 10.21 3.43 -4.93
C LEU A 75 10.51 3.16 -6.40
N ILE A 76 10.59 4.21 -7.21
CA ILE A 76 11.04 4.13 -8.60
C ILE A 76 12.45 4.73 -8.65
N GLU A 77 13.41 3.97 -9.17
CA GLU A 77 14.78 4.45 -9.31
C GLU A 77 14.84 5.55 -10.38
N PRO A 78 15.48 6.70 -10.08
CA PRO A 78 15.77 7.70 -11.10
C PRO A 78 16.57 7.10 -12.25
N PRO A 79 16.24 7.41 -13.51
CA PRO A 79 16.95 6.87 -14.65
C PRO A 79 18.42 7.32 -14.63
N ALA A 80 19.30 6.48 -15.19
CA ALA A 80 20.72 6.78 -15.29
C ALA A 80 20.94 8.16 -15.96
N GLY A 81 21.74 9.01 -15.31
CA GLY A 81 22.02 10.37 -15.77
C GLY A 81 21.16 11.47 -15.15
N GLN A 82 20.04 11.15 -14.48
CA GLN A 82 19.32 12.12 -13.66
C GLN A 82 19.90 12.17 -12.24
N ASN A 83 20.44 13.32 -11.85
CA ASN A 83 21.03 13.54 -10.51
C ASN A 83 19.97 13.91 -9.46
N VAL A 84 19.00 13.01 -9.25
CA VAL A 84 17.92 13.22 -8.28
C VAL A 84 18.44 13.02 -6.86
N LYS A 85 18.22 14.02 -5.99
CA LYS A 85 18.74 14.00 -4.62
C LYS A 85 17.77 13.34 -3.65
N THR A 86 17.94 12.03 -3.48
CA THR A 86 17.01 11.15 -2.73
C THR A 86 17.31 11.04 -1.23
N HIS A 87 18.54 11.30 -0.78
CA HIS A 87 18.91 11.15 0.64
C HIS A 87 18.17 12.12 1.57
N LYS A 88 17.82 11.67 2.79
CA LYS A 88 17.01 12.41 3.77
C LYS A 88 17.54 13.81 4.17
N ASN A 89 18.85 14.01 4.14
CA ASN A 89 19.51 15.28 4.49
C ASN A 89 19.68 16.23 3.30
N HIS A 90 19.14 15.87 2.13
CA HIS A 90 19.21 16.71 0.93
C HIS A 90 18.07 17.73 0.91
N ASP A 91 18.27 18.86 1.58
CA ASP A 91 17.21 19.86 1.82
C ASP A 91 17.44 21.22 1.13
N LYS A 92 18.51 21.36 0.34
CA LYS A 92 18.76 22.58 -0.43
C LYS A 92 17.68 22.77 -1.52
N PRO A 93 17.35 24.01 -1.92
CA PRO A 93 16.36 24.27 -2.98
C PRO A 93 16.60 23.48 -4.28
N ALA A 94 17.86 23.35 -4.71
CA ALA A 94 18.21 22.55 -5.89
C ALA A 94 17.93 21.05 -5.73
N HIS A 95 18.05 20.52 -4.50
CA HIS A 95 17.72 19.12 -4.21
C HIS A 95 16.21 18.89 -4.30
N ILE A 96 15.43 19.80 -3.69
CA ILE A 96 13.97 19.79 -3.75
C ILE A 96 13.51 19.88 -5.21
N GLN A 97 14.06 20.82 -5.98
CA GLN A 97 13.76 20.97 -7.40
C GLN A 97 14.06 19.69 -8.19
N SER A 98 15.22 19.05 -7.95
CA SER A 98 15.57 17.79 -8.64
C SER A 98 14.55 16.67 -8.39
N ARG A 99 13.94 16.62 -7.20
CA ARG A 99 12.89 15.64 -6.88
C ARG A 99 11.58 16.00 -7.59
N LYS A 100 11.19 17.27 -7.58
CA LYS A 100 10.02 17.74 -8.31
C LYS A 100 10.13 17.46 -9.82
N ASP A 101 11.28 17.75 -10.42
CA ASP A 101 11.53 17.52 -11.85
C ASP A 101 11.45 16.03 -12.20
N PHE A 102 11.95 15.16 -11.31
CA PHE A 102 11.83 13.71 -11.46
C PHE A 102 10.37 13.24 -11.44
N PHE A 103 9.57 13.72 -10.49
CA PHE A 103 8.15 13.38 -10.43
C PHE A 103 7.36 13.94 -11.62
N ASP A 104 7.68 15.15 -12.09
CA ASP A 104 7.09 15.72 -13.31
C ASP A 104 7.49 14.91 -14.56
N TRP A 105 8.71 14.38 -14.58
CA TRP A 105 9.19 13.47 -15.63
C TRP A 105 8.45 12.13 -15.61
N LEU A 106 8.19 11.53 -14.44
CA LEU A 106 7.39 10.31 -14.31
C LEU A 106 6.00 10.50 -14.93
N ALA A 107 5.28 11.56 -14.53
CA ALA A 107 3.94 11.84 -15.05
C ALA A 107 3.89 12.02 -16.58
N LYS A 108 4.96 12.55 -17.18
CA LYS A 108 5.07 12.74 -18.64
C LYS A 108 5.45 11.45 -19.37
N THR A 109 6.29 10.63 -18.74
CA THR A 109 6.98 9.51 -19.40
C THR A 109 6.20 8.22 -19.32
N ILE A 110 5.50 7.95 -18.21
CA ILE A 110 4.72 6.72 -18.04
C ILE A 110 3.60 6.69 -19.07
N LYS A 111 3.61 5.64 -19.91
CA LYS A 111 2.59 5.30 -20.89
C LYS A 111 2.28 3.81 -20.83
N ILE A 112 1.07 3.46 -20.41
CA ILE A 112 0.64 2.08 -20.19
C ILE A 112 -0.63 1.85 -21.02
N ASP A 113 -0.75 0.68 -21.62
CA ASP A 113 -1.94 0.31 -22.40
C ASP A 113 -3.22 0.41 -21.54
N GLY A 114 -4.32 0.87 -22.14
CA GLY A 114 -5.58 1.13 -21.43
C GLY A 114 -5.59 2.31 -20.45
N VAL A 115 -4.43 2.85 -20.02
CA VAL A 115 -4.34 4.07 -19.19
C VAL A 115 -4.53 5.30 -20.07
N THR A 116 -5.60 6.05 -19.83
CA THR A 116 -6.04 7.19 -20.65
C THR A 116 -5.30 8.47 -20.31
N LYS A 117 -4.88 8.66 -19.05
CA LYS A 117 -4.18 9.86 -18.59
C LYS A 117 -3.25 9.56 -17.43
N VAL A 118 -2.06 10.14 -17.46
CA VAL A 118 -1.10 10.13 -16.34
C VAL A 118 -0.79 11.57 -15.94
N GLU A 119 -0.91 11.88 -14.65
CA GLU A 119 -0.68 13.24 -14.14
C GLU A 119 -0.13 13.28 -12.72
N ARG A 120 0.40 14.44 -12.32
CA ARG A 120 0.75 14.72 -10.93
C ARG A 120 -0.54 14.85 -10.12
N ASP A 121 -0.60 14.13 -9.00
CA ASP A 121 -1.59 14.36 -7.97
C ASP A 121 -0.91 15.08 -6.80
N THR A 122 -0.86 16.41 -6.89
CA THR A 122 -0.09 17.25 -5.97
C THR A 122 -0.68 17.27 -4.55
N THR A 123 -1.86 16.69 -4.34
CA THR A 123 -2.44 16.52 -3.00
C THR A 123 -1.67 15.49 -2.15
N PHE A 124 -0.90 14.62 -2.80
CA PHE A 124 -0.04 13.61 -2.17
C PHE A 124 1.45 13.99 -2.19
N ASP A 125 1.78 15.23 -2.57
CA ASP A 125 3.16 15.70 -2.50
C ASP A 125 3.58 16.00 -1.06
N ASP A 126 4.77 15.53 -0.67
CA ASP A 126 5.40 15.86 0.62
C ASP A 126 5.93 17.30 0.63
N VAL A 127 5.04 18.29 0.61
CA VAL A 127 5.45 19.70 0.60
C VAL A 127 6.00 20.14 1.97
N PRO A 128 7.05 20.99 2.01
CA PRO A 128 7.76 21.59 0.87
C PRO A 128 8.97 20.75 0.38
N ASN A 129 9.22 19.57 0.96
CA ASN A 129 10.48 18.86 0.76
C ASN A 129 10.49 17.98 -0.50
N TYR A 130 9.33 17.57 -1.00
CA TYR A 130 9.13 16.63 -2.11
C TYR A 130 9.91 15.33 -1.90
N ARG A 131 9.88 14.74 -0.69
CA ARG A 131 10.48 13.40 -0.46
C ARG A 131 9.56 12.25 -0.91
N GLY A 132 8.30 12.57 -1.22
CA GLY A 132 7.36 11.73 -1.92
C GLY A 132 6.38 12.56 -2.75
N ALA A 133 5.72 11.92 -3.69
CA ALA A 133 4.74 12.53 -4.59
C ALA A 133 3.72 11.53 -5.12
N GLY A 134 2.52 12.03 -5.42
CA GLY A 134 1.47 11.28 -6.10
C GLY A 134 1.58 11.37 -7.63
N ILE A 135 1.51 10.22 -8.30
CA ILE A 135 1.28 10.12 -9.75
C ILE A 135 -0.02 9.34 -9.97
N ARG A 136 -1.02 9.97 -10.58
CA ARG A 136 -2.32 9.36 -10.86
C ARG A 136 -2.35 8.79 -12.28
N LEU A 137 -2.77 7.53 -12.42
CA LEU A 137 -2.99 6.84 -13.68
C LEU A 137 -4.48 6.56 -13.82
N ASN A 138 -5.13 7.28 -14.73
CA ASN A 138 -6.56 7.16 -14.99
C ASN A 138 -6.82 6.16 -16.11
N TYR A 139 -7.88 5.38 -15.96
CA TYR A 139 -8.37 4.41 -16.94
C TYR A 139 -9.89 4.59 -17.10
N ALA A 140 -10.46 4.07 -18.19
CA ALA A 140 -11.91 4.08 -18.38
C ALA A 140 -12.52 2.94 -17.56
N SER A 141 -13.24 3.27 -16.49
CA SER A 141 -13.93 2.28 -15.65
C SER A 141 -15.12 1.66 -16.38
N VAL A 142 -15.33 0.35 -16.21
CA VAL A 142 -16.55 -0.34 -16.67
C VAL A 142 -17.49 -0.70 -15.52
N SER A 143 -17.04 -0.55 -14.27
CA SER A 143 -17.84 -0.70 -13.05
C SER A 143 -18.47 0.61 -12.60
N GLU A 144 -19.58 0.51 -11.88
CA GLU A 144 -20.20 1.65 -11.19
C GLU A 144 -19.25 2.24 -10.13
N ALA A 145 -19.35 3.54 -9.90
CA ALA A 145 -18.53 4.20 -8.89
C ALA A 145 -18.93 3.75 -7.48
N MET A 146 -17.93 3.40 -6.67
CA MET A 146 -18.10 3.02 -5.27
C MET A 146 -17.77 4.21 -4.37
N GLU A 147 -18.65 4.53 -3.42
CA GLU A 147 -18.38 5.57 -2.43
C GLU A 147 -17.11 5.24 -1.62
N GLY A 148 -16.20 6.21 -1.48
CA GLY A 148 -14.94 6.04 -0.77
C GLY A 148 -13.80 5.43 -1.61
N LEU A 149 -14.07 4.95 -2.83
CA LEU A 149 -13.03 4.51 -3.77
C LEU A 149 -12.63 5.70 -4.67
N ARG A 150 -11.36 6.12 -4.64
CA ARG A 150 -10.89 7.20 -5.52
C ARG A 150 -10.75 6.68 -6.95
N GLU A 151 -10.86 7.59 -7.91
CA GLU A 151 -10.63 7.26 -9.32
C GLU A 151 -9.14 7.00 -9.61
N GLY A 152 -8.88 6.17 -10.62
CA GLY A 152 -7.54 5.84 -11.08
C GLY A 152 -6.66 5.10 -10.07
N VAL A 153 -5.48 4.70 -10.53
CA VAL A 153 -4.41 4.12 -9.70
C VAL A 153 -3.49 5.24 -9.22
N LEU A 154 -3.21 5.31 -7.91
CA LEU A 154 -2.24 6.24 -7.35
C LEU A 154 -0.91 5.53 -7.12
N LEU A 155 0.15 6.02 -7.75
CA LEU A 155 1.52 5.72 -7.33
C LEU A 155 1.94 6.75 -6.29
N GLU A 156 2.14 6.32 -5.05
CA GLU A 156 2.79 7.12 -4.01
C GLU A 156 4.30 6.86 -4.11
N VAL A 157 4.98 7.68 -4.92
CA VAL A 157 6.39 7.52 -5.21
C VAL A 157 7.21 8.14 -4.10
N GLY A 158 8.08 7.36 -3.46
CA GLY A 158 8.97 7.81 -2.39
C GLY A 158 10.42 7.38 -2.57
N PHE A 159 11.29 7.89 -1.70
CA PHE A 159 12.73 7.58 -1.69
C PHE A 159 13.20 6.80 -0.45
N ASP A 160 12.26 6.31 0.35
CA ASP A 160 12.53 5.54 1.55
C ASP A 160 13.21 4.21 1.19
N THR A 161 14.14 3.75 2.04
CA THR A 161 14.82 2.46 1.81
C THR A 161 13.82 1.31 1.88
N ILE A 162 13.76 0.50 0.82
CA ILE A 162 12.93 -0.70 0.70
C ILE A 162 13.84 -1.96 0.72
N ALA A 163 14.75 -2.03 1.69
CA ALA A 163 15.62 -3.18 1.92
C ALA A 163 15.65 -3.54 3.42
N PRO A 164 15.63 -4.84 3.79
CA PRO A 164 15.62 -6.01 2.90
C PRO A 164 14.31 -6.19 2.13
N ASN A 165 14.38 -6.87 0.99
CA ASN A 165 13.25 -7.18 0.12
C ASN A 165 13.44 -8.56 -0.53
N ALA A 166 12.37 -9.12 -1.07
CA ALA A 166 12.40 -10.36 -1.84
C ALA A 166 11.59 -10.20 -3.14
N PRO A 167 12.03 -10.81 -4.26
CA PRO A 167 11.29 -10.77 -5.51
C PRO A 167 9.98 -11.56 -5.38
N LYS A 168 8.86 -10.96 -5.79
CA LYS A 168 7.53 -11.56 -5.80
C LYS A 168 6.85 -11.36 -7.15
N ASP A 169 6.08 -12.35 -7.57
CA ASP A 169 5.17 -12.23 -8.70
C ASP A 169 3.85 -11.65 -8.22
N ILE A 170 3.34 -10.67 -8.95
CA ILE A 170 2.23 -9.82 -8.54
C ILE A 170 1.10 -10.01 -9.56
N SER A 171 0.00 -10.66 -9.13
CA SER A 171 -1.15 -11.02 -9.98
C SER A 171 -2.50 -10.41 -9.57
N SER A 172 -3.38 -10.18 -10.55
CA SER A 172 -4.74 -9.70 -10.30
C SER A 172 -5.74 -10.83 -10.22
N TRP A 173 -6.85 -10.61 -9.52
CA TRP A 173 -7.91 -11.62 -9.43
C TRP A 173 -8.52 -11.97 -10.79
N LEU A 174 -8.67 -10.99 -11.69
CA LEU A 174 -9.15 -11.22 -13.05
C LEU A 174 -8.18 -12.10 -13.84
N TYR A 175 -6.88 -11.84 -13.74
CA TYR A 175 -5.87 -12.65 -14.40
C TYR A 175 -5.85 -14.08 -13.85
N ASP A 176 -5.85 -14.25 -12.53
CA ASP A 176 -5.84 -15.57 -11.90
C ASP A 176 -7.07 -16.39 -12.32
N ARG A 177 -8.24 -15.75 -12.37
CA ARG A 177 -9.48 -16.41 -12.79
C ARG A 177 -9.50 -16.78 -14.27
N ALA A 178 -9.05 -15.89 -15.15
CA ALA A 178 -9.03 -16.10 -16.59
C ALA A 178 -7.98 -17.16 -17.00
N SER A 179 -6.79 -17.09 -16.42
CA SER A 179 -5.73 -18.07 -16.65
C SER A 179 -6.13 -19.49 -16.18
N ALA A 180 -6.86 -19.61 -15.07
CA ALA A 180 -7.40 -20.90 -14.61
C ALA A 180 -8.45 -21.51 -15.58
N SER A 181 -9.03 -20.71 -16.46
CA SER A 181 -10.02 -21.14 -17.47
C SER A 181 -9.42 -21.36 -18.87
N ASN A 182 -8.09 -21.39 -19.00
CA ASN A 182 -7.36 -21.56 -20.28
C ASN A 182 -7.78 -20.57 -21.37
N VAL A 183 -8.15 -19.35 -21.00
CA VAL A 183 -8.40 -18.27 -21.96
C VAL A 183 -7.05 -17.77 -22.50
N ASP A 184 -6.95 -17.59 -23.82
CA ASP A 184 -5.74 -17.06 -24.46
C ASP A 184 -5.63 -15.55 -24.23
N ILE A 185 -4.91 -15.16 -23.18
CA ILE A 185 -4.72 -13.78 -22.73
C ILE A 185 -3.24 -13.46 -22.56
N ILE A 186 -2.88 -12.18 -22.69
CA ILE A 186 -1.52 -11.73 -22.38
C ILE A 186 -1.27 -11.86 -20.87
N ASP A 187 -0.16 -12.49 -20.48
CA ASP A 187 0.34 -12.50 -19.10
C ASP A 187 0.81 -11.09 -18.71
N ASN A 188 -0.08 -10.36 -18.04
CA ASN A 188 0.17 -9.01 -17.54
C ASN A 188 0.50 -8.98 -16.05
N ARG A 189 1.00 -10.08 -15.48
CA ARG A 189 1.53 -10.08 -14.11
C ARG A 189 2.87 -9.35 -14.07
N ALA A 190 3.08 -8.55 -13.03
CA ALA A 190 4.42 -8.01 -12.77
C ALA A 190 5.28 -9.09 -12.11
N LYS A 191 6.48 -9.34 -12.67
CA LYS A 191 7.32 -10.48 -12.32
C LYS A 191 8.51 -10.09 -11.47
N ALA A 192 8.85 -10.90 -10.48
CA ALA A 192 10.02 -10.70 -9.62
C ALA A 192 10.16 -9.27 -9.08
N VAL A 193 9.05 -8.62 -8.72
CA VAL A 193 9.02 -7.28 -8.15
C VAL A 193 9.60 -7.34 -6.73
N PRO A 194 10.63 -6.58 -6.38
CA PRO A 194 11.14 -6.54 -5.02
C PRO A 194 10.09 -5.99 -4.06
N CYS A 195 9.60 -6.83 -3.17
CA CYS A 195 8.62 -6.49 -2.14
C CYS A 195 9.30 -6.40 -0.77
N TYR A 196 9.00 -5.33 -0.04
CA TYR A 196 9.60 -5.08 1.27
C TYR A 196 9.30 -6.22 2.25
N ASP A 197 10.28 -6.50 3.10
CA ASP A 197 10.18 -7.54 4.13
C ASP A 197 9.00 -7.28 5.09
N PRO A 198 8.18 -8.30 5.41
CA PRO A 198 7.07 -8.17 6.33
C PRO A 198 7.46 -7.75 7.76
N GLY A 199 8.57 -8.24 8.29
CA GLY A 199 9.06 -7.89 9.63
C GLY A 199 9.51 -6.44 9.72
N TYR A 200 10.15 -5.92 8.68
CA TYR A 200 10.48 -4.49 8.60
C TYR A 200 9.21 -3.64 8.41
N THR A 201 8.27 -4.09 7.56
CA THR A 201 6.98 -3.43 7.39
C THR A 201 6.20 -3.37 8.70
N PHE A 202 6.24 -4.42 9.52
CA PHE A 202 5.62 -4.47 10.85
C PHE A 202 6.08 -3.33 11.76
N VAL A 203 7.39 -3.09 11.85
CA VAL A 203 7.93 -1.98 12.63
C VAL A 203 7.47 -0.62 12.09
N GLU A 204 7.40 -0.45 10.77
CA GLU A 204 6.86 0.77 10.17
C GLU A 204 5.38 0.99 10.50
N LYS A 205 4.59 -0.09 10.59
CA LYS A 205 3.17 0.00 10.99
C LYS A 205 3.03 0.38 12.47
N LEU A 206 3.83 -0.20 13.37
CA LEU A 206 3.87 0.21 14.77
C LEU A 206 4.19 1.70 14.91
N GLN A 207 5.23 2.16 14.22
CA GLN A 207 5.61 3.58 14.22
C GLN A 207 4.49 4.47 13.64
N THR A 208 3.85 4.03 12.55
CA THR A 208 2.75 4.77 11.93
C THR A 208 1.55 4.90 12.87
N ILE A 209 1.16 3.83 13.57
CA ILE A 209 0.09 3.87 14.59
C ILE A 209 0.44 4.89 15.68
N SER A 210 1.64 4.81 16.25
CA SER A 210 2.08 5.76 17.28
C SER A 210 2.03 7.22 16.82
N THR A 211 2.54 7.51 15.62
CA THR A 211 2.54 8.87 15.07
C THR A 211 1.12 9.37 14.79
N LYS A 212 0.29 8.53 14.15
CA LYS A 212 -1.07 8.90 13.76
C LYS A 212 -1.96 9.11 14.98
N PHE A 213 -1.86 8.25 15.99
CA PHE A 213 -2.51 8.44 17.28
C PHE A 213 -2.15 9.80 17.88
N ARG A 214 -0.86 10.10 18.05
CA ARG A 214 -0.41 11.37 18.64
C ARG A 214 -0.93 12.60 17.88
N LYS A 215 -0.91 12.56 16.54
CA LYS A 215 -1.46 13.65 15.71
C LYS A 215 -2.96 13.78 15.91
N GLN A 216 -3.70 12.67 15.86
CA GLN A 216 -5.14 12.65 16.03
C GLN A 216 -5.57 13.16 17.41
N GLN A 217 -4.83 12.82 18.47
CA GLN A 217 -5.06 13.37 19.82
C GLN A 217 -4.82 14.89 19.90
N THR A 218 -4.05 15.45 18.97
CA THR A 218 -3.76 16.89 18.91
C THR A 218 -4.79 17.64 18.07
N ASP A 219 -5.14 17.10 16.89
CA ASP A 219 -5.98 17.78 15.90
C ASP A 219 -7.44 17.32 15.86
N ASN A 220 -7.80 16.25 16.58
CA ASN A 220 -9.13 15.63 16.61
C ASN A 220 -9.64 15.22 15.22
N SER A 221 -8.75 14.92 14.27
CA SER A 221 -9.13 14.40 12.96
C SER A 221 -9.86 13.06 13.04
N ASP A 222 -10.65 12.73 12.01
CA ASP A 222 -11.33 11.43 11.91
C ASP A 222 -10.28 10.30 11.75
N PRO A 223 -10.24 9.30 12.66
CA PRO A 223 -9.22 8.26 12.64
C PRO A 223 -9.40 7.18 11.57
N VAL A 224 -10.53 7.12 10.84
CA VAL A 224 -10.82 6.06 9.83
C VAL A 224 -9.61 5.75 8.94
N GLY A 225 -8.96 6.79 8.42
CA GLY A 225 -7.87 6.66 7.46
C GLY A 225 -6.64 5.89 7.96
N PHE A 226 -6.48 5.67 9.27
CA PHE A 226 -5.32 4.93 9.79
C PHE A 226 -5.69 3.70 10.64
N MET A 227 -6.98 3.40 10.83
CA MET A 227 -7.44 2.19 11.51
C MET A 227 -6.96 0.91 10.83
N ARG A 228 -6.81 0.94 9.50
CA ARG A 228 -6.22 -0.14 8.70
C ARG A 228 -4.84 -0.60 9.17
N HIS A 229 -4.07 0.26 9.86
CA HIS A 229 -2.76 -0.12 10.36
C HIS A 229 -2.83 -1.06 11.56
N TYR A 230 -3.86 -0.96 12.41
CA TYR A 230 -4.07 -1.91 13.50
C TYR A 230 -4.39 -3.30 12.93
N TYR A 231 -5.23 -3.36 11.90
CA TYR A 231 -5.47 -4.60 11.17
C TYR A 231 -4.21 -5.16 10.51
N ASP A 232 -3.43 -4.31 9.83
CA ASP A 232 -2.15 -4.76 9.24
C ASP A 232 -1.23 -5.36 10.31
N VAL A 233 -1.15 -4.74 11.49
CA VAL A 233 -0.38 -5.24 12.64
C VAL A 233 -0.92 -6.58 13.13
N TYR A 234 -2.24 -6.73 13.26
CA TYR A 234 -2.87 -7.99 13.63
C TYR A 234 -2.49 -9.12 12.68
N GLU A 235 -2.68 -8.93 11.37
CA GLU A 235 -2.33 -9.95 10.36
C GLU A 235 -0.83 -10.26 10.34
N LEU A 236 0.02 -9.24 10.52
CA LEU A 236 1.46 -9.42 10.62
C LEU A 236 1.85 -10.23 11.87
N LEU A 237 1.16 -10.06 13.00
CA LEU A 237 1.41 -10.86 14.20
C LEU A 237 0.99 -12.33 14.03
N GLN A 238 0.11 -12.66 13.09
CA GLN A 238 -0.21 -14.05 12.74
C GLN A 238 0.87 -14.72 11.88
N ASN A 239 1.78 -13.94 11.28
CA ASN A 239 2.80 -14.45 10.37
C ASN A 239 4.05 -14.94 11.13
N LYS A 240 4.41 -16.22 10.94
CA LYS A 240 5.57 -16.84 11.62
C LYS A 240 6.91 -16.15 11.33
N GLU A 241 7.13 -15.62 10.12
CA GLU A 241 8.37 -14.92 9.79
C GLU A 241 8.48 -13.62 10.59
N VAL A 242 7.38 -12.89 10.72
CA VAL A 242 7.30 -11.68 11.56
C VAL A 242 7.48 -12.03 13.03
N GLN A 243 6.81 -13.07 13.53
CA GLN A 243 6.96 -13.54 14.92
C GLN A 243 8.42 -13.89 15.25
N ASN A 244 9.12 -14.56 14.33
CA ASN A 244 10.53 -14.91 14.49
C ASN A 244 11.46 -13.69 14.38
N PHE A 245 11.05 -12.64 13.66
CA PHE A 245 11.80 -11.40 13.55
C PHE A 245 11.72 -10.55 14.83
N ILE A 246 10.59 -10.57 15.55
CA ILE A 246 10.41 -9.83 16.80
C ILE A 246 11.45 -10.27 17.84
N GLY A 247 12.11 -9.30 18.46
CA GLY A 247 13.16 -9.54 19.47
C GLY A 247 14.56 -9.83 18.89
N THR A 248 14.72 -9.93 17.57
CA THR A 248 16.05 -10.01 16.94
C THR A 248 16.81 -8.69 17.06
N LYS A 249 18.12 -8.74 16.78
CA LYS A 249 18.96 -7.54 16.75
C LYS A 249 18.51 -6.59 15.64
N GLU A 250 18.22 -7.13 14.47
CA GLU A 250 17.77 -6.40 13.29
C GLU A 250 16.44 -5.68 13.56
N TYR A 251 15.52 -6.34 14.27
CA TYR A 251 14.28 -5.74 14.74
C TYR A 251 14.54 -4.54 15.66
N ALA A 252 15.39 -4.70 16.69
CA ALA A 252 15.70 -3.64 17.63
C ALA A 252 16.36 -2.43 16.95
N GLU A 253 17.33 -2.66 16.06
CA GLU A 253 18.01 -1.62 15.28
C GLU A 253 17.04 -0.90 14.34
N HIS A 254 16.17 -1.64 13.65
CA HIS A 254 15.20 -1.05 12.74
C HIS A 254 14.16 -0.22 13.49
N LYS A 255 13.66 -0.70 14.63
CA LYS A 255 12.73 0.01 15.51
C LYS A 255 13.34 1.31 16.03
N GLN A 256 14.59 1.27 16.51
CA GLN A 256 15.32 2.46 16.95
C GLN A 256 15.47 3.50 15.82
N LYS A 257 15.69 3.05 14.59
CA LYS A 257 15.83 3.93 13.41
C LYS A 257 14.50 4.55 12.98
N ARG A 258 13.38 3.81 13.09
CA ARG A 258 12.07 4.23 12.59
C ARG A 258 11.31 5.12 13.57
N PHE A 259 11.30 4.78 14.86
CA PHE A 259 10.64 5.61 15.89
C PHE A 259 11.42 6.92 16.08
N ARG A 260 10.79 8.05 15.77
CA ARG A 260 11.42 9.38 15.80
C ARG A 260 11.18 10.08 17.15
N GLN A 261 11.82 11.22 17.35
CA GLN A 261 11.54 12.09 18.50
C GLN A 261 10.05 12.48 18.53
N GLY A 262 9.36 12.07 19.61
CA GLY A 262 7.94 12.35 19.85
C GLY A 262 7.03 11.11 19.83
N ASP A 263 7.49 9.97 19.31
CA ASP A 263 6.77 8.70 19.40
C ASP A 263 7.34 7.89 20.58
N ASN A 264 6.49 7.17 21.33
CA ASN A 264 6.96 6.28 22.39
C ASN A 264 7.34 4.92 21.78
N PRO A 265 8.63 4.54 21.74
CA PRO A 265 9.04 3.26 21.17
C PRO A 265 8.72 2.08 22.08
N ILE A 266 8.39 2.30 23.36
CA ILE A 266 8.04 1.21 24.28
C ILE A 266 6.55 0.94 24.14
N ILE A 267 6.19 -0.12 23.40
CA ILE A 267 4.80 -0.40 23.02
C ILE A 267 3.94 -0.69 24.26
N ALA A 268 4.49 -1.38 25.27
CA ALA A 268 3.86 -1.60 26.57
C ALA A 268 3.55 -0.32 27.38
N GLN A 269 4.05 0.85 26.95
CA GLN A 269 3.80 2.15 27.58
C GLN A 269 3.16 3.15 26.61
N ASN A 270 2.76 2.70 25.42
CA ASN A 270 2.28 3.58 24.36
C ASN A 270 0.75 3.51 24.27
N GLU A 271 0.08 4.61 24.63
CA GLU A 271 -1.38 4.72 24.60
C GLU A 271 -2.01 4.47 23.23
N ALA A 272 -1.25 4.56 22.14
CA ALA A 272 -1.73 4.14 20.82
C ALA A 272 -2.04 2.64 20.74
N PHE A 273 -1.50 1.82 21.63
CA PHE A 273 -1.75 0.36 21.64
C PHE A 273 -2.53 -0.07 22.88
N LEU A 274 -2.37 0.63 24.00
CA LEU A 274 -3.09 0.34 25.25
C LEU A 274 -4.53 0.86 25.22
N LEU A 275 -4.75 2.04 24.60
CA LEU A 275 -6.04 2.73 24.52
C LEU A 275 -6.80 2.74 25.86
N ASN A 276 -6.14 3.19 26.94
CA ASN A 276 -6.72 3.19 28.29
C ASN A 276 -7.89 4.18 28.44
N ASP A 277 -7.91 5.25 27.63
CA ASP A 277 -9.05 6.17 27.55
C ASP A 277 -10.23 5.51 26.82
N LYS A 278 -11.29 5.22 27.57
CA LYS A 278 -12.52 4.59 27.07
C LYS A 278 -13.19 5.38 25.94
N LYS A 279 -13.09 6.71 25.93
CA LYS A 279 -13.68 7.54 24.86
C LYS A 279 -12.89 7.37 23.57
N VAL A 280 -11.56 7.34 23.66
CA VAL A 280 -10.69 7.15 22.50
C VAL A 280 -10.83 5.72 21.95
N ARG A 281 -10.87 4.71 22.83
CA ARG A 281 -11.13 3.31 22.43
C ARG A 281 -12.46 3.19 21.68
N ALA A 282 -13.55 3.75 22.23
CA ALA A 282 -14.86 3.71 21.57
C ALA A 282 -14.88 4.44 20.21
N LEU A 283 -14.20 5.60 20.11
CA LEU A 283 -14.05 6.32 18.85
C LEU A 283 -13.31 5.48 17.79
N TYR A 284 -12.27 4.75 18.19
CA TYR A 284 -11.47 3.96 17.25
C TYR A 284 -12.20 2.68 16.85
N THR A 285 -12.95 2.05 17.76
CA THR A 285 -13.85 0.94 17.45
C THR A 285 -14.88 1.36 16.39
N ASP A 286 -15.56 2.49 16.59
CA ASP A 286 -16.51 3.04 15.60
C ASP A 286 -15.84 3.33 14.25
N ALA A 287 -14.68 3.99 14.27
CA ALA A 287 -13.95 4.30 13.03
C ALA A 287 -13.47 3.05 12.29
N TYR A 288 -13.07 2.00 13.01
CA TYR A 288 -12.72 0.72 12.40
C TYR A 288 -13.95 0.08 11.74
N ASP A 289 -15.09 0.06 12.43
CA ASP A 289 -16.35 -0.46 11.90
C ASP A 289 -16.81 0.27 10.64
N ARG A 290 -16.70 1.60 10.61
CA ARG A 290 -17.01 2.41 9.43
C ARG A 290 -16.12 2.11 8.21
N SER A 291 -14.94 1.52 8.42
CA SER A 291 -14.01 1.15 7.34
C SER A 291 -14.20 -0.29 6.79
N ARG A 292 -15.16 -1.07 7.35
CA ARG A 292 -15.27 -2.52 7.08
C ARG A 292 -15.49 -2.90 5.62
N ALA A 293 -16.09 -2.04 4.80
CA ALA A 293 -16.33 -2.31 3.38
C ALA A 293 -15.05 -2.54 2.56
N LEU A 294 -13.88 -2.13 3.07
CA LEU A 294 -12.59 -2.28 2.40
C LEU A 294 -11.87 -3.60 2.70
N TYR A 295 -12.43 -4.45 3.56
CA TYR A 295 -11.85 -5.73 3.96
C TYR A 295 -12.52 -6.88 3.22
N TYR A 296 -11.73 -7.86 2.80
CA TYR A 296 -12.20 -9.00 2.02
C TYR A 296 -12.04 -10.25 2.88
N ALA A 297 -13.13 -10.99 3.09
CA ALA A 297 -13.35 -11.90 4.23
C ALA A 297 -13.76 -11.16 5.51
N ALA A 298 -14.33 -11.91 6.47
CA ALA A 298 -14.78 -11.34 7.74
C ALA A 298 -13.56 -10.93 8.58
N PRO A 299 -13.26 -9.62 8.72
CA PRO A 299 -12.12 -9.20 9.53
C PRO A 299 -12.43 -9.40 11.03
N PRO A 300 -11.40 -9.55 11.87
CA PRO A 300 -11.60 -9.53 13.33
C PRO A 300 -12.23 -8.21 13.77
N GLY A 301 -12.99 -8.24 14.85
CA GLY A 301 -13.44 -7.02 15.52
C GLY A 301 -12.26 -6.24 16.09
N PHE A 302 -12.42 -4.92 16.25
CA PHE A 302 -11.33 -4.07 16.75
C PHE A 302 -10.82 -4.50 18.13
N GLU A 303 -11.72 -4.97 19.01
CA GLU A 303 -11.34 -5.52 20.31
C GLU A 303 -10.46 -6.77 20.19
N GLN A 304 -10.75 -7.67 19.24
CA GLN A 304 -9.92 -8.86 18.99
C GLN A 304 -8.53 -8.46 18.48
N ILE A 305 -8.45 -7.41 17.66
CA ILE A 305 -7.17 -6.85 17.21
C ILE A 305 -6.37 -6.33 18.42
N LEU A 306 -7.00 -5.60 19.33
CA LEU A 306 -6.34 -5.07 20.53
C LEU A 306 -5.92 -6.19 21.48
N ASP A 307 -6.73 -7.23 21.65
CA ASP A 307 -6.41 -8.38 22.49
C ASP A 307 -5.15 -9.09 21.97
N GLU A 308 -5.09 -9.36 20.66
CA GLU A 308 -3.88 -9.94 20.03
C GLU A 308 -2.65 -9.05 20.25
N ILE A 309 -2.74 -7.74 19.96
CA ILE A 309 -1.62 -6.81 20.19
C ILE A 309 -1.18 -6.84 21.66
N SER A 310 -2.13 -6.95 22.59
CA SER A 310 -1.87 -6.99 24.03
C SER A 310 -1.08 -8.24 24.45
N GLU A 311 -1.29 -9.39 23.79
CA GLU A 311 -0.52 -10.61 24.04
C GLU A 311 0.96 -10.47 23.67
N TRP A 312 1.26 -9.60 22.71
CA TRP A 312 2.62 -9.35 22.22
C TRP A 312 3.29 -8.16 22.90
N VAL A 313 2.54 -7.29 23.57
CA VAL A 313 2.97 -5.93 23.95
C VAL A 313 4.31 -5.86 24.71
N GLU A 314 4.60 -6.84 25.57
CA GLU A 314 5.85 -6.93 26.36
C GLU A 314 7.06 -7.34 25.51
N LYS A 315 6.83 -7.98 24.36
CA LYS A 315 7.87 -8.37 23.39
C LYS A 315 8.09 -7.30 22.31
N LEU A 316 7.18 -6.32 22.22
CA LEU A 316 7.10 -5.34 21.13
C LEU A 316 7.85 -4.03 21.37
#